data_AF-A0A966RIB4-F1
#
_entry.id   AF-A0A966RIB4-F1
#
_cell.length_a   1.000
_cell.length_b   1.000
_cell.length_c   1.000
_cell.angle_alpha   90.00
_cell.angle_beta   90.00
_cell.angle_gamma   90.00
#
_symmetry.space_group_name_H-M   'P 1'
#
loop_
_entity.id
_entity.type
_entity.pdbx_description
1 polymer ?
#
loop_
_entity_poly.entity_id
_entity_poly.type
_entity_poly.pdbx_seq_one_letter_code
_entity_poly.pdbx_strand_id
1 'polypeptide(L)'
;MCAWTGLETDTLVPHHRANRGAGGFKGADRLSNLILVDSVVNGRFENDLQRRAQLLGFKISRYSDPETISLFHKVHGWVLLKDDGSMVILNVE
;
A
#
# COMPACT_ATOMS: atom_id res chain seq x y z
N MET A 1 -1.58 -3.51 -12.55
CA MET A 1 -0.69 -2.32 -12.58
C MET A 1 -0.04 -2.13 -11.22
N CYS A 2 1.23 -1.72 -11.18
CA CYS A 2 1.95 -1.39 -9.95
C CYS A 2 1.52 -0.03 -9.40
N ALA A 3 1.07 0.02 -8.15
CA ALA A 3 0.61 1.26 -7.51
C ALA A 3 1.70 2.32 -7.36
N TRP A 4 2.98 1.92 -7.34
CA TRP A 4 4.12 2.82 -7.17
C TRP A 4 4.66 3.38 -8.50
N THR A 5 4.79 2.53 -9.53
CA THR A 5 5.38 2.92 -10.83
C THR A 5 4.33 3.31 -11.86
N GLY A 6 3.07 2.86 -11.68
CA GLY A 6 2.00 3.04 -12.66
C GLY A 6 2.14 2.14 -13.89
N LEU A 7 3.10 1.20 -13.86
CA LEU A 7 3.37 0.31 -14.99
C LEU A 7 2.60 -1.01 -14.84
N GLU A 8 2.23 -1.60 -15.98
CA GLU A 8 1.75 -2.98 -16.02
C GLU A 8 2.94 -3.92 -16.16
N THR A 9 2.98 -4.93 -15.29
CA THR A 9 4.05 -5.93 -15.25
C THR A 9 3.46 -7.29 -14.86
N ASP A 10 4.17 -8.36 -15.19
CA ASP A 10 3.88 -9.75 -14.81
C ASP A 10 4.49 -10.14 -13.45
N THR A 11 5.20 -9.22 -12.79
CA THR A 11 5.91 -9.44 -11.52
C THR A 11 5.29 -8.71 -10.34
N LEU A 12 3.99 -8.39 -10.44
CA LEU A 12 3.24 -7.75 -9.36
C LEU A 12 3.06 -8.71 -8.19
N VAL A 13 3.30 -8.19 -6.99
CA VAL A 13 3.09 -8.90 -5.73
C VAL A 13 2.21 -8.08 -4.79
N PRO A 14 1.40 -8.75 -3.94
CA PRO A 14 0.69 -8.08 -2.87
C PRO A 14 1.67 -7.58 -1.79
N HIS A 15 1.64 -6.28 -1.51
CA HIS A 15 2.33 -5.66 -0.39
C HIS A 15 1.32 -5.30 0.71
N HIS A 16 1.63 -5.70 1.94
CA HIS A 16 0.86 -5.30 3.12
C HIS A 16 1.40 -3.98 3.67
N ARG A 17 0.55 -2.98 3.79
CA ARG A 17 0.95 -1.63 4.25
C ARG A 17 1.29 -1.62 5.74
N ALA A 18 0.43 -2.21 6.56
CA ALA A 18 0.64 -2.49 7.96
C ALA A 18 1.25 -3.88 8.11
N ASN A 19 2.45 -3.95 8.70
CA ASN A 19 3.14 -5.23 8.92
C ASN A 19 2.32 -6.14 9.85
N ARG A 20 2.23 -7.42 9.48
CA ARG A 20 1.47 -8.47 10.20
C ARG A 20 2.17 -9.00 11.45
N GLY A 21 3.48 -8.73 11.60
CA GLY A 21 4.30 -9.29 12.68
C GLY A 21 4.43 -10.82 12.60
N ALA A 22 5.23 -11.40 13.49
CA ALA A 22 5.33 -12.85 13.63
C ALA A 22 4.04 -13.40 14.27
N GLY A 23 3.41 -14.40 13.65
CA GLY A 23 2.19 -15.04 14.13
C GLY A 23 0.91 -14.73 13.34
N GLY A 24 0.98 -13.86 12.33
CA GLY A 24 -0.09 -13.69 11.34
C GLY A 24 -1.45 -13.31 11.94
N PHE A 25 -1.56 -12.10 12.50
CA PHE A 25 -2.86 -11.59 12.95
C PHE A 25 -3.86 -11.57 11.78
N LYS A 26 -4.92 -12.37 11.85
CA LYS A 26 -5.93 -12.51 10.78
C LYS A 26 -6.67 -11.20 10.48
N GLY A 27 -6.81 -10.31 11.47
CA GLY A 27 -7.41 -8.99 11.24
C GLY A 27 -6.53 -8.04 10.40
N ALA A 28 -5.32 -8.45 10.01
CA ALA A 28 -4.49 -7.72 9.06
C ALA A 28 -4.73 -8.15 7.59
N ASP A 29 -5.52 -9.19 7.34
CA ASP A 29 -5.96 -9.65 6.01
C ASP A 29 -7.13 -8.78 5.51
N ARG A 30 -6.88 -7.47 5.41
CA ARG A 30 -7.86 -6.45 4.99
C ARG A 30 -7.52 -5.97 3.59
N LEU A 31 -8.52 -5.80 2.73
CA LEU A 31 -8.28 -5.31 1.35
C LEU A 31 -7.67 -3.91 1.36
N SER A 32 -8.07 -3.04 2.29
CA SER A 32 -7.46 -1.72 2.49
C SER A 32 -5.97 -1.75 2.88
N ASN A 33 -5.49 -2.90 3.38
CA ASN A 33 -4.11 -3.13 3.76
C ASN A 33 -3.24 -3.65 2.61
N LEU A 34 -3.85 -4.07 1.49
CA LEU A 34 -3.19 -4.71 0.38
C LEU A 34 -3.09 -3.78 -0.82
N ILE A 35 -1.91 -3.77 -1.44
CA ILE A 35 -1.68 -3.08 -2.72
C ILE A 35 -0.79 -3.93 -3.62
N LEU A 36 -0.99 -3.82 -4.93
CA LEU A 36 -0.11 -4.47 -5.90
C LEU A 36 1.06 -3.55 -6.25
N VAL A 37 2.28 -4.05 -6.09
CA VAL A 37 3.51 -3.36 -6.51
C VAL A 37 4.46 -4.34 -7.19
N ASP A 38 5.39 -3.83 -7.99
CA ASP A 38 6.45 -4.66 -8.58
C ASP A 38 7.26 -5.36 -7.47
N SER A 39 7.59 -6.63 -7.67
CA SER A 39 8.37 -7.44 -6.70
C SER A 39 9.67 -6.74 -6.23
N VAL A 40 10.39 -6.09 -7.14
CA VAL A 40 11.60 -5.32 -6.83
C VAL A 40 11.29 -4.11 -5.95
N VAL A 41 10.19 -3.39 -6.24
CA VAL A 41 9.76 -2.24 -5.43
C VAL A 41 9.36 -2.69 -4.03
N ASN A 42 8.66 -3.81 -3.90
CA ASN A 42 8.31 -4.41 -2.62
C ASN A 42 9.56 -4.66 -1.76
N GLY A 43 10.63 -5.23 -2.35
CA GLY A 43 11.91 -5.42 -1.65
C GLY A 43 12.56 -4.10 -1.22
N ARG A 44 12.49 -3.07 -2.07
CA ARG A 44 13.06 -1.74 -1.79
C ARG A 44 12.32 -0.99 -0.67
N PHE A 45 11.04 -1.27 -0.43
CA PHE A 45 10.31 -0.73 0.73
C PHE A 45 10.87 -1.20 2.07
N GLU A 46 11.60 -2.31 2.11
CA GLU A 46 12.33 -2.79 3.29
C GLU A 46 13.77 -2.28 3.35
N ASN A 47 14.20 -1.48 2.36
CA ASN A 47 15.57 -0.98 2.25
C ASN A 47 15.57 0.53 1.96
N ASP A 48 15.98 0.94 0.76
CA ASP A 48 16.29 2.33 0.41
C ASP A 48 15.03 3.22 0.24
N LEU A 49 13.88 2.62 -0.05
CA LEU A 49 12.63 3.35 -0.23
C LEU A 49 11.77 3.42 1.03
N GLN A 50 12.20 2.85 2.16
CA GLN A 50 11.37 2.73 3.38
C GLN A 50 10.76 4.07 3.81
N ARG A 51 11.59 5.12 3.92
CA ARG A 51 11.11 6.44 4.37
C ARG A 51 10.10 7.04 3.39
N ARG A 52 10.35 6.91 2.09
CA ARG A 52 9.45 7.42 1.05
C ARG A 52 8.14 6.63 1.01
N ALA A 53 8.20 5.32 1.21
CA ALA A 53 7.04 4.45 1.30
C ALA A 53 6.15 4.82 2.49
N GLN A 54 6.74 5.20 3.63
CA GLN A 54 5.99 5.72 4.77
C GLN A 54 5.28 7.04 4.45
N LEU A 55 5.99 7.99 3.83
CA LEU A 55 5.43 9.30 3.47
C LEU A 55 4.29 9.20 2.46
N LEU A 56 4.35 8.22 1.55
CA LEU A 56 3.36 8.00 0.51
C LEU A 56 2.29 6.97 0.89
N GLY A 57 2.28 6.49 2.14
CA GLY A 57 1.26 5.60 2.67
C GLY A 57 1.36 4.13 2.24
N PHE A 58 2.44 3.74 1.56
CA PHE A 58 2.73 2.35 1.19
C PHE A 58 3.15 1.53 2.40
N LYS A 59 3.76 2.16 3.42
CA LYS A 59 4.04 1.54 4.72
C LYS A 59 3.40 2.36 5.82
N ILE A 60 2.69 1.70 6.72
CA ILE A 60 2.04 2.34 7.86
C ILE A 60 2.40 1.59 9.14
N SER A 61 2.11 2.20 10.29
CA SER A 61 2.28 1.51 11.57
C SER A 61 1.40 0.26 11.62
N ARG A 62 1.91 -0.81 12.24
CA ARG A 62 1.13 -2.03 12.51
C ARG A 62 -0.13 -1.81 13.37
N TYR A 63 -0.20 -0.65 14.04
CA TYR A 63 -1.33 -0.24 14.89
C TYR A 63 -2.27 0.74 14.19
N SER A 64 -1.94 1.18 12.97
CA SER A 64 -2.80 2.06 12.18
C SER A 64 -3.92 1.28 11.52
N ASP A 65 -5.06 1.95 11.33
CA ASP A 65 -6.15 1.46 10.49
C ASP A 65 -5.88 1.81 9.02
N PRO A 66 -5.64 0.84 8.12
CA PRO A 66 -5.35 1.10 6.71
C PRO A 66 -6.46 1.85 5.96
N GLU A 67 -7.73 1.77 6.39
CA GLU A 67 -8.85 2.49 5.75
C GLU A 67 -8.86 3.99 6.00
N THR A 68 -8.04 4.46 6.95
CA THR A 68 -7.95 5.86 7.38
C THR A 68 -6.69 6.56 6.90
N ILE A 69 -5.72 5.81 6.38
CA ILE A 69 -4.44 6.35 5.89
C ILE A 69 -4.46 6.35 4.36
N SER A 70 -4.26 7.52 3.75
CA SER A 70 -4.18 7.65 2.30
C SER A 70 -2.87 7.06 1.74
N LEU A 71 -2.93 6.70 0.46
CA LEU A 71 -1.82 6.20 -0.36
C LEU A 71 -1.69 7.10 -1.59
N PHE A 72 -0.48 7.46 -1.99
CA PHE A 72 -0.26 8.10 -3.29
C PHE A 72 -0.12 7.05 -4.40
N HIS A 73 -1.24 6.68 -5.03
CA HIS A 73 -1.25 5.79 -6.18
C HIS A 73 -0.75 6.53 -7.42
N LYS A 74 0.22 5.95 -8.14
CA LYS A 74 0.93 6.64 -9.22
C LYS A 74 0.03 7.14 -10.36
N VAL A 75 -1.07 6.43 -10.63
CA VAL A 75 -2.04 6.80 -11.67
C VAL A 75 -3.23 7.60 -11.12
N HIS A 76 -3.63 7.37 -9.87
CA HIS A 76 -4.88 7.94 -9.32
C HIS A 76 -4.63 9.12 -8.37
N GLY A 77 -3.37 9.43 -8.06
CA GLY A 77 -3.03 10.41 -7.04
C GLY A 77 -3.28 9.89 -5.64
N TRP A 78 -3.65 10.78 -4.71
CA TRP A 78 -3.97 10.39 -3.34
C TRP A 78 -5.30 9.64 -3.29
N VAL A 79 -5.29 8.46 -2.68
CA VAL A 79 -6.49 7.61 -2.55
C VAL A 79 -6.63 7.06 -1.13
N LEU A 80 -7.86 6.80 -0.70
CA LEU A 80 -8.16 5.93 0.43
C LEU A 80 -8.66 4.59 -0.10
N LEU A 81 -8.07 3.50 0.41
CA LEU A 81 -8.50 2.13 0.09
C LEU A 81 -9.51 1.65 1.13
N LYS A 82 -10.52 0.92 0.70
CA LYS A 82 -11.60 0.42 1.56
C LYS A 82 -11.62 -1.10 1.61
N ASP A 83 -12.16 -1.65 2.69
CA ASP A 83 -12.22 -3.10 2.89
C ASP A 83 -13.22 -3.82 1.99
N ASP A 84 -14.12 -3.08 1.35
CA ASP A 84 -14.98 -3.60 0.29
C ASP A 84 -14.29 -3.69 -1.08
N GLY A 85 -13.01 -3.29 -1.15
CA GLY A 85 -12.20 -3.27 -2.38
C GLY A 85 -12.36 -2.01 -3.22
N SER A 86 -13.18 -1.05 -2.79
CA SER A 86 -13.29 0.25 -3.44
C SER A 86 -12.12 1.18 -3.09
N MET A 87 -11.96 2.25 -3.87
CA MET A 87 -11.06 3.35 -3.54
C MET A 87 -11.79 4.70 -3.68
N VAL A 88 -11.40 5.65 -2.84
CA VAL A 88 -11.84 7.05 -2.92
C VAL A 88 -10.66 7.90 -3.33
N ILE A 89 -10.78 8.60 -4.47
CA ILE A 89 -9.78 9.58 -4.91
C ILE A 89 -9.96 10.84 -4.06
N LEU A 90 -8.85 11.32 -3.48
CA LEU A 90 -8.81 12.55 -2.72
C LEU A 90 -8.44 13.68 -3.67
N ASN A 91 -9.38 14.60 -3.90
CA ASN A 91 -9.08 15.83 -4.63
C ASN A 91 -8.18 16.69 -3.74
N VAL A 92 -6.95 16.93 -4.18
CA VAL A 92 -6.09 17.94 -3.60
C VAL A 92 -6.30 19.20 -4.44
N GLU A 93 -6.87 20.23 -3.83
CA GLU A 93 -6.94 21.58 -4.41
C GLU A 93 -5.54 22.18 -4.63
#